data_AF-A0A3N5R4M6-F1
#
_entry.id   AF-A0A3N5R4M6-F1
#
_cell.length_a   1.000
_cell.length_b   1.000
_cell.length_c   1.000
_cell.angle_alpha   90.00
_cell.angle_beta   90.00
_cell.angle_gamma   90.00
#
_symmetry.space_group_name_H-M   'P 1'
#
loop_
_entity.id
_entity.type
_entity.pdbx_description
1 polymer ?
#
loop_
_entity_poly.entity_id
_entity_poly.type
_entity_poly.pdbx_seq_one_letter_code
_entity_poly.pdbx_strand_id
1 'polypeptide(L)'
;MVSPFLSKRAPYYKDIPDEKWNNWRWQLSNRINTVEEFERVIPLTDSERKALSATDLFRVDITPYFISLIDPEDPEDPIRKQVVPRSEEMVPFTAMMEDSLAEDRHSPVP
;
A
#
# COMPACT_ATOMS: atom_id res chain seq x y z
N MET A 1 16.46 -30.59 2.59
CA MET A 1 15.57 -29.82 3.50
C MET A 1 15.33 -28.46 2.86
N VAL A 2 14.07 -28.06 2.69
CA VAL A 2 13.73 -26.72 2.21
C VAL A 2 14.04 -25.73 3.34
N SER A 3 14.86 -24.72 3.08
CA SER A 3 15.08 -23.65 4.05
C SER A 3 13.75 -22.92 4.27
N PRO A 4 13.31 -22.69 5.51
CA PRO A 4 12.08 -21.96 5.75
C PRO A 4 12.20 -20.54 5.15
N PHE A 5 11.18 -20.12 4.43
CA PHE A 5 11.11 -18.76 3.89
C PHE A 5 10.99 -17.79 5.07
N LEU A 6 12.04 -17.00 5.30
CA LEU A 6 12.02 -15.96 6.31
C LEU A 6 11.35 -14.72 5.72
N SER A 7 10.12 -14.44 6.17
CA SER A 7 9.37 -13.26 5.75
C SER A 7 9.99 -12.00 6.37
N LYS A 8 10.37 -11.01 5.52
CA LYS A 8 10.91 -9.71 5.95
C LYS A 8 9.85 -8.96 6.75
N ARG A 9 10.25 -8.39 7.90
CA ARG A 9 9.41 -7.55 8.77
C ARG A 9 10.06 -6.18 8.94
N ALA A 10 9.26 -5.11 8.86
CA ALA A 10 9.71 -3.80 9.29
C ALA A 10 9.96 -3.83 10.81
N PRO A 11 10.89 -3.00 11.34
CA PRO A 11 11.19 -2.94 12.77
C PRO A 11 9.95 -2.76 13.66
N TYR A 12 8.94 -2.02 13.18
CA TYR A 12 7.67 -1.80 13.88
C TYR A 12 6.88 -3.10 14.18
N TYR A 13 7.03 -4.14 13.35
CA TYR A 13 6.34 -5.42 13.51
C TYR A 13 7.21 -6.55 14.10
N LYS A 14 8.40 -6.22 14.62
CA LYS A 14 9.37 -7.24 15.10
C LYS A 14 8.82 -8.14 16.21
N ASP A 15 7.95 -7.60 17.06
CA ASP A 15 7.42 -8.30 18.24
C ASP A 15 6.11 -9.05 17.96
N ILE A 16 5.65 -9.07 16.69
CA ILE A 16 4.48 -9.84 16.28
C ILE A 16 4.86 -11.33 16.21
N PRO A 17 4.15 -12.22 16.93
CA PRO A 17 4.40 -13.67 16.87
C PRO A 17 4.25 -14.23 15.46
N ASP A 18 5.03 -15.27 15.15
CA ASP A 18 5.07 -15.90 13.83
C ASP A 18 3.70 -16.47 13.43
N GLU A 19 2.93 -17.00 14.38
CA GLU A 19 1.59 -17.54 14.14
C GLU A 19 0.63 -16.44 13.68
N LYS A 20 0.80 -15.20 14.16
CA LYS A 20 0.04 -14.05 13.68
C LYS A 20 0.57 -13.56 12.34
N TRP A 21 1.88 -13.39 12.23
CA TRP A 21 2.50 -12.87 11.03
C TRP A 21 2.20 -13.74 9.79
N ASN A 22 2.26 -15.06 9.94
CA ASN A 22 2.02 -16.02 8.87
C ASN A 22 0.52 -16.28 8.63
N ASN A 23 -0.38 -15.66 9.41
CA ASN A 23 -1.82 -15.79 9.22
C ASN A 23 -2.34 -14.65 8.32
N TRP A 24 -2.76 -15.00 7.12
CA TRP A 24 -3.30 -14.04 6.15
C TRP A 24 -4.52 -13.26 6.68
N ARG A 25 -5.35 -13.86 7.54
CA ARG A 25 -6.48 -13.15 8.15
C ARG A 25 -5.99 -12.05 9.08
N TRP A 26 -4.93 -12.31 9.84
CA TRP A 26 -4.31 -11.29 10.68
C TRP A 26 -3.71 -10.17 9.83
N GLN A 27 -3.02 -10.50 8.73
CA GLN A 27 -2.51 -9.50 7.78
C GLN A 27 -3.63 -8.61 7.23
N LEU A 28 -4.77 -9.19 6.82
CA LEU A 28 -5.91 -8.42 6.33
C LEU A 28 -6.62 -7.60 7.42
N SER A 29 -6.69 -8.10 8.66
CA SER A 29 -7.28 -7.36 9.78
C SER A 29 -6.40 -6.24 10.34
N ASN A 30 -5.11 -6.18 9.95
CA ASN A 30 -4.14 -5.17 10.39
C ASN A 30 -3.58 -4.37 9.23
N ARG A 31 -4.30 -4.30 8.10
CA ARG A 31 -3.90 -3.42 7.01
C ARG A 31 -3.97 -1.97 7.46
N ILE A 32 -3.10 -1.16 6.88
CA ILE A 32 -2.97 0.25 7.19
C ILE A 32 -3.39 1.10 6.00
N ASN A 33 -4.00 2.25 6.30
CA ASN A 33 -4.60 3.14 5.31
C ASN A 33 -4.56 4.62 5.71
N THR A 34 -4.05 4.99 6.89
CA THR A 34 -3.92 6.41 7.29
C THR A 34 -2.47 6.88 7.31
N VAL A 35 -2.25 8.19 7.17
CA VAL A 35 -0.92 8.83 7.27
C VAL A 35 -0.22 8.39 8.56
N GLU A 36 -0.91 8.43 9.69
CA GLU A 36 -0.35 8.11 11.00
C GLU A 36 0.08 6.64 11.12
N GLU A 37 -0.62 5.73 10.45
CA GLU A 37 -0.25 4.32 10.43
C GLU A 37 0.97 4.07 9.55
N PHE A 38 1.06 4.73 8.39
CA PHE A 38 2.23 4.67 7.52
C PHE A 38 3.49 5.24 8.21
N GLU A 39 3.38 6.39 8.88
CA GLU A 39 4.50 7.05 9.56
C GLU A 39 5.10 6.23 10.71
N ARG A 40 4.37 5.26 11.25
CA ARG A 40 4.91 4.31 12.24
C ARG A 40 5.88 3.30 11.62
N VAL A 41 5.81 3.09 10.31
CA VAL A 41 6.55 2.05 9.59
C VAL A 41 7.64 2.64 8.70
N ILE A 42 7.33 3.71 7.96
CA ILE A 42 8.24 4.37 7.02
C ILE A 42 8.09 5.90 7.12
N PRO A 43 9.17 6.68 6.88
CA PRO A 43 9.04 8.12 6.75
C PRO A 43 8.25 8.46 5.46
N LEU A 44 7.36 9.45 5.54
CA LEU A 44 6.61 9.95 4.40
C LEU A 44 7.20 11.28 3.88
N THR A 45 7.10 11.49 2.58
CA THR A 45 7.30 12.78 1.93
C THR A 45 6.02 13.62 2.02
N ASP A 46 6.13 14.92 1.79
CA ASP A 46 4.96 15.82 1.80
C ASP A 46 3.96 15.48 0.68
N SER A 47 4.46 15.01 -0.47
CA SER A 47 3.61 14.56 -1.59
C SER A 47 2.75 13.37 -1.17
N GLU A 48 3.34 12.40 -0.46
CA GLU A 48 2.63 11.20 0.00
C GLU A 48 1.67 11.50 1.16
N ARG A 49 2.06 12.35 2.11
CA ARG A 49 1.14 12.81 3.18
C ARG A 49 -0.10 13.46 2.58
N LYS A 50 0.10 14.33 1.59
CA LYS A 50 -0.97 15.04 0.91
C LYS A 50 -1.91 14.07 0.18
N ALA A 51 -1.35 13.11 -0.55
CA ALA A 51 -2.13 12.12 -1.30
C ALA A 51 -2.88 11.13 -0.39
N LEU A 52 -2.23 10.62 0.66
CA LEU A 52 -2.86 9.74 1.65
C LEU A 52 -3.99 10.43 2.44
N SER A 53 -3.98 11.77 2.50
CA SER A 53 -5.03 12.57 3.14
C SER A 53 -6.16 12.96 2.18
N ALA A 54 -6.06 12.62 0.90
CA ALA A 54 -7.05 12.98 -0.11
C ALA A 54 -8.29 12.08 -0.01
N THR A 55 -9.48 12.68 -0.09
CA THR A 55 -10.76 11.95 -0.07
C THR A 55 -11.15 11.37 -1.44
N ASP A 56 -10.58 11.93 -2.51
CA ASP A 56 -11.04 11.72 -3.88
C ASP A 56 -10.06 10.84 -4.69
N LEU A 57 -9.06 10.27 -4.02
CA LEU A 57 -8.10 9.32 -4.60
C LEU A 57 -8.49 7.88 -4.28
N PHE A 58 -7.93 6.91 -5.00
CA PHE A 58 -8.08 5.49 -4.66
C PHE A 58 -7.68 5.23 -3.21
N ARG A 59 -8.56 4.53 -2.49
CA ARG A 59 -8.29 4.14 -1.11
C ARG A 59 -7.09 3.20 -1.06
N VAL A 60 -6.08 3.58 -0.29
CA VAL A 60 -4.92 2.72 0.00
C VAL A 60 -5.27 1.74 1.11
N ASP A 61 -4.90 0.48 0.95
CA ASP A 61 -5.10 -0.55 1.97
C ASP A 61 -3.96 -1.59 1.87
N ILE A 62 -2.87 -1.41 2.62
CA ILE A 62 -1.65 -2.22 2.52
C ILE A 62 -1.47 -3.14 3.73
N THR A 63 -1.06 -4.39 3.49
CA THR A 63 -0.80 -5.35 4.58
C THR A 63 0.52 -5.06 5.30
N PRO A 64 0.64 -5.41 6.61
CA PRO A 64 1.90 -5.33 7.35
C PRO A 64 3.07 -6.00 6.63
N TYR A 65 2.84 -7.17 6.02
CA TYR A 65 3.84 -7.86 5.21
C TYR A 65 4.33 -7.00 4.04
N PHE A 66 3.41 -6.46 3.24
CA PHE A 66 3.78 -5.79 2.00
C PHE A 66 4.51 -4.46 2.26
N ILE A 67 4.06 -3.66 3.24
CA ILE A 67 4.78 -2.44 3.63
C ILE A 67 6.17 -2.77 4.21
N SER A 68 6.33 -3.92 4.85
CA SER A 68 7.62 -4.37 5.39
C SER A 68 8.66 -4.71 4.31
N LEU A 69 8.24 -4.83 3.05
CA LEU A 69 9.16 -5.05 1.95
C LEU A 69 9.88 -3.78 1.50
N ILE A 70 9.28 -2.60 1.72
CA ILE A 70 9.81 -1.30 1.35
C ILE A 70 11.16 -1.06 2.03
N ASP A 71 12.12 -0.48 1.31
CA ASP A 71 13.27 0.18 1.91
C ASP A 71 12.86 1.59 2.39
N PRO A 72 12.82 1.87 3.70
CA PRO A 72 12.40 3.18 4.22
C PRO A 72 13.36 4.32 3.86
N GLU A 73 14.61 4.01 3.52
CA GLU A 73 15.64 4.99 3.18
C GLU A 73 15.68 5.31 1.68
N ASP A 74 14.91 4.59 0.85
CA ASP A 74 14.80 4.84 -0.58
C ASP A 74 13.40 5.38 -0.94
N PRO A 75 13.26 6.71 -1.15
CA PRO A 75 12.02 7.29 -1.64
C PRO A 75 11.59 6.75 -3.00
N GLU A 76 12.52 6.18 -3.77
CA GLU A 76 12.29 5.67 -5.11
C GLU A 76 12.11 4.15 -5.15
N ASP A 77 11.99 3.50 -3.98
CA ASP A 77 11.76 2.07 -3.83
C ASP A 77 10.58 1.62 -4.72
N PRO A 78 10.74 0.54 -5.50
CA PRO A 78 9.75 0.14 -6.48
C PRO A 78 8.46 -0.40 -5.85
N ILE A 79 8.50 -0.94 -4.63
CA ILE A 79 7.32 -1.39 -3.91
C ILE A 79 6.58 -0.18 -3.36
N ARG A 80 7.30 0.81 -2.81
CA ARG A 80 6.76 2.09 -2.35
C ARG A 80 5.95 2.78 -3.45
N LYS A 81 6.51 2.89 -4.66
CA LYS A 81 5.84 3.51 -5.82
C LYS A 81 4.56 2.82 -6.28
N GLN A 82 4.36 1.54 -5.93
CA GLN A 82 3.15 0.81 -6.29
C GLN A 82 2.01 1.00 -5.28
N VAL A 83 2.31 1.49 -4.07
CA VAL A 83 1.36 1.43 -2.94
C VAL A 83 1.20 2.71 -2.16
N VAL A 84 2.23 3.55 -2.08
CA VAL A 84 2.17 4.83 -1.40
C VAL A 84 1.84 5.88 -2.45
N PRO A 85 0.63 6.44 -2.45
CA PRO A 85 0.22 7.36 -3.48
C PRO A 85 1.00 8.67 -3.36
N ARG A 86 1.15 9.37 -4.47
CA ARG A 86 1.77 10.69 -4.50
C ARG A 86 0.80 11.75 -5.03
N SER A 87 1.06 13.00 -4.69
CA SER A 87 0.12 14.09 -4.99
C SER A 87 -0.09 14.36 -6.48
N GLU A 88 0.84 13.89 -7.31
CA GLU A 88 0.75 13.91 -8.75
C GLU A 88 -0.42 13.05 -9.28
N GLU A 89 -0.82 12.00 -8.56
CA GLU A 89 -1.96 11.15 -8.94
C GLU A 89 -3.31 11.84 -8.80
N MET A 90 -3.36 12.96 -8.06
CA MET A 90 -4.58 13.79 -7.94
C MET A 90 -4.78 14.72 -9.14
N VAL A 91 -3.81 14.81 -10.06
CA VAL A 91 -3.87 15.76 -11.18
C VAL A 91 -4.51 15.09 -12.39
N PRO A 92 -5.74 15.48 -12.80
CA PRO A 92 -6.35 14.94 -14.00
C PRO A 92 -5.59 15.38 -15.26
N PHE A 93 -5.65 14.58 -16.32
CA PHE A 93 -5.04 14.88 -17.61
C PHE A 93 -6.03 14.68 -18.76
N THR A 94 -5.75 15.28 -19.93
CA THR A 94 -6.70 15.39 -21.05
C THR A 94 -7.25 14.05 -21.55
N ALA A 95 -6.46 12.98 -21.46
CA ALA A 95 -6.84 11.64 -21.93
C ALA A 95 -7.30 10.72 -20.78
N MET A 96 -7.47 11.24 -19.56
CA MET A 96 -7.97 10.46 -18.43
C MET A 96 -9.43 10.06 -18.70
N MET A 97 -9.73 8.78 -18.51
CA MET A 97 -11.06 8.22 -18.69
C MET A 97 -11.35 7.34 -17.47
N GLU A 98 -12.56 7.47 -16.91
CA GLU A 98 -13.02 6.66 -15.78
C GLU A 98 -13.05 5.16 -16.13
N ASP A 99 -13.62 4.83 -17.29
CA ASP A 99 -13.64 3.48 -17.86
C ASP A 99 -12.92 3.47 -19.21
N SER A 100 -11.59 3.44 -19.16
CA SER A 100 -10.75 3.45 -20.38
C SER A 100 -10.85 2.19 -21.22
N LEU A 101 -11.33 1.07 -20.64
CA LEU A 101 -11.43 -0.23 -21.29
C LEU A 101 -12.88 -0.61 -21.65
N ALA A 102 -13.83 0.27 -21.39
CA ALA A 102 -15.26 0.06 -21.61
C ALA A 102 -15.81 -1.19 -20.89
N GLU A 103 -15.25 -1.54 -19.73
CA GLU A 103 -15.63 -2.69 -18.92
C GLU A 103 -17.11 -2.63 -18.51
N ASP A 104 -17.58 -1.46 -18.07
CA ASP A 104 -18.96 -1.26 -17.64
C ASP A 104 -19.93 -1.42 -18.83
N ARG A 105 -19.57 -0.82 -19.97
CA ARG A 105 -20.37 -0.89 -21.20
C ARG A 105 -20.46 -2.33 -21.73
N HIS A 106 -19.43 -3.13 -21.52
CA HIS A 106 -19.35 -4.51 -22.00
C HIS A 106 -19.72 -5.55 -20.93
N SER A 107 -20.26 -5.11 -19.78
CA SER A 107 -20.78 -6.00 -18.75
C SER A 107 -22.28 -6.25 -18.94
N PRO A 108 -22.72 -7.48 -19.31
CA PRO A 108 -24.14 -7.79 -19.52
C PRO A 108 -24.98 -7.75 -18.23
N VAL A 109 -24.31 -7.81 -17.08
CA VAL A 109 -24.83 -7.65 -15.71
C VAL A 109 -23.75 -6.98 -14.87
N PRO A 110 -24.07 -6.37 -13.71
CA PRO A 110 -23.05 -5.95 -12.76
C PRO A 110 -22.18 -7.11 -12.25
#